data_AF-W1QBW7-F1
#
_entry.id   AF-W1QBW7-F1
#
_cell.length_a   1.000
_cell.length_b   1.000
_cell.length_c   1.000
_cell.angle_alpha   90.00
_cell.angle_beta   90.00
_cell.angle_gamma   90.00
#
_symmetry.space_group_name_H-M   'P 1'
#
loop_
_entity.id
_entity.type
_entity.pdbx_description
1 polymer ?
#
loop_
_entity_poly.entity_id
_entity_poly.type
_entity_poly.pdbx_seq_one_letter_code
_entity_poly.pdbx_strand_id
1 'polypeptide(L)'
;MSKEAIEKVQKLIASHKVFVASKTYCPYCSAAKKTLSSIVKNDLFVLELNTIDDGDEIQDALQEITGQRTVPNIFIGGEHIGGNSDLQSLGESKLKEKLKKVGAI
;
A
#
# COMPACT_ATOMS: atom_id res chain seq x y z
N MET A 1 -6.94 -14.99 14.11
CA MET A 1 -6.13 -13.75 13.97
C MET A 1 -6.65 -12.70 14.93
N SER A 2 -5.81 -11.79 15.42
CA SER A 2 -6.24 -10.76 16.38
C SER A 2 -7.05 -9.68 15.67
N LYS A 3 -8.24 -9.36 16.20
CA LYS A 3 -9.09 -8.26 15.75
C LYS A 3 -8.32 -6.91 15.74
N GLU A 4 -7.35 -6.79 16.64
CA GLU A 4 -6.46 -5.64 16.80
C GLU A 4 -5.59 -5.37 15.55
N ALA A 5 -5.03 -6.41 14.91
CA ALA A 5 -4.20 -6.23 13.71
C ALA A 5 -5.03 -5.69 12.54
N ILE A 6 -6.25 -6.19 12.36
CA ILE A 6 -7.19 -5.73 11.32
C ILE A 6 -7.56 -4.26 11.56
N GLU A 7 -7.94 -3.91 12.79
CA GLU A 7 -8.29 -2.53 13.15
C GLU A 7 -7.10 -1.58 12.95
N LYS A 8 -5.88 -2.01 13.31
CA LYS A 8 -4.64 -1.26 13.07
C LYS A 8 -4.41 -1.01 11.58
N VAL A 9 -4.53 -2.05 10.74
CA VAL A 9 -4.33 -1.93 9.29
C VAL A 9 -5.39 -1.04 8.66
N GLN A 10 -6.66 -1.20 9.01
CA GLN A 10 -7.75 -0.33 8.53
C GLN A 10 -7.51 1.13 8.92
N LYS A 11 -7.05 1.39 10.15
CA LYS A 11 -6.70 2.74 10.59
C LYS A 11 -5.54 3.32 9.81
N LEU A 12 -4.49 2.54 9.54
CA LEU A 12 -3.34 2.97 8.74
C LEU A 12 -3.76 3.31 7.30
N ILE A 13 -4.59 2.47 6.68
CA ILE A 13 -5.16 2.70 5.34
C ILE A 13 -6.01 3.97 5.32
N ALA A 14 -6.86 4.18 6.34
CA ALA A 14 -7.73 5.36 6.42
C ALA A 14 -6.97 6.66 6.72
N SER A 15 -5.83 6.58 7.42
CA SER A 15 -5.05 7.76 7.84
C SER A 15 -4.09 8.28 6.75
N HIS A 16 -3.83 7.50 5.70
CA HIS A 16 -2.86 7.86 4.66
C HIS A 16 -3.52 7.82 3.27
N LYS A 17 -3.31 8.88 2.49
CA LYS A 17 -3.85 8.95 1.12
C LYS A 17 -3.25 7.89 0.21
N VAL A 18 -1.98 7.55 0.40
CA VAL A 18 -1.31 6.47 -0.31
C VAL A 18 -0.58 5.60 0.72
N PHE A 19 -1.01 4.34 0.83
CA PHE A 19 -0.45 3.37 1.76
C PHE A 19 0.15 2.20 0.97
N VAL A 20 1.37 1.80 1.31
CA VAL A 20 2.07 0.68 0.69
C VAL A 20 2.63 -0.24 1.77
N ALA A 21 2.08 -1.44 1.90
CA ALA A 21 2.72 -2.50 2.65
C ALA A 21 3.85 -3.11 1.81
N SER A 22 5.03 -3.22 2.39
CA SER A 22 6.28 -3.48 1.69
C SER A 22 7.19 -4.43 2.46
N LYS A 23 8.23 -4.93 1.79
CA LYS A 23 9.39 -5.54 2.45
C LYS A 23 10.66 -4.99 1.80
N THR A 24 11.68 -4.73 2.61
CA THR A 24 12.90 -4.00 2.19
C THR A 24 13.67 -4.73 1.09
N TYR A 25 13.62 -6.06 1.07
CA TYR A 25 14.29 -6.92 0.10
C TYR A 25 13.45 -7.21 -1.16
N CYS A 26 12.19 -6.78 -1.23
CA CYS A 26 11.29 -7.13 -2.32
C CYS A 26 11.52 -6.25 -3.56
N PRO A 27 11.88 -6.80 -4.73
CA PRO A 27 12.14 -6.00 -5.93
C PRO A 27 10.86 -5.33 -6.48
N TYR A 28 9.71 -6.01 -6.39
CA TYR A 28 8.42 -5.45 -6.81
C TYR A 28 7.99 -4.27 -5.94
N CYS A 29 8.33 -4.31 -4.65
CA CYS A 29 8.13 -3.19 -3.74
C CYS A 29 8.97 -1.98 -4.15
N SER A 30 10.25 -2.18 -4.46
CA SER A 30 11.14 -1.11 -4.92
C SER A 30 10.64 -0.46 -6.22
N ALA A 31 10.14 -1.27 -7.16
CA ALA A 31 9.53 -0.77 -8.40
C ALA A 31 8.26 0.06 -8.12
N ALA A 32 7.32 -0.46 -7.34
CA ALA A 32 6.08 0.25 -6.98
C ALA A 32 6.37 1.57 -6.25
N LYS A 33 7.30 1.55 -5.28
CA LYS A 33 7.75 2.75 -4.55
C LYS A 33 8.32 3.80 -5.49
N LYS A 34 9.14 3.40 -6.47
CA LYS A 34 9.71 4.32 -7.48
C LYS A 34 8.64 4.93 -8.38
N THR A 35 7.64 4.16 -8.79
CA THR A 35 6.52 4.68 -9.59
C THR A 35 5.67 5.67 -8.77
N LEU A 36 5.39 5.38 -7.50
CA LEU A 36 4.59 6.26 -6.67
C LEU A 36 5.36 7.53 -6.27
N SER A 37 6.63 7.42 -5.90
CA SER A 37 7.45 8.56 -5.45
C SER A 37 7.81 9.55 -6.56
N SER A 38 7.72 9.14 -7.83
CA SER A 38 7.91 10.06 -8.96
C SER A 38 6.74 11.04 -9.13
N ILE A 39 5.58 10.74 -8.53
CA ILE A 39 4.35 11.52 -8.65
C ILE A 39 3.93 12.11 -7.30
N VAL A 40 3.93 11.29 -6.25
CA VAL A 40 3.52 11.66 -4.88
C VAL A 40 4.73 12.13 -4.09
N LYS A 41 4.69 13.38 -3.59
CA LYS A 41 5.83 13.96 -2.87
C LYS A 41 5.78 13.75 -1.35
N ASN A 42 4.63 13.96 -0.72
CA ASN A 42 4.54 14.04 0.75
C ASN A 42 3.53 13.04 1.36
N ASP A 43 2.66 12.45 0.56
CA ASP A 43 1.53 11.64 1.04
C ASP A 43 1.73 10.13 0.84
N LEU A 44 2.96 9.68 0.54
CA LEU A 44 3.31 8.27 0.38
C LEU A 44 3.77 7.67 1.71
N PHE A 45 2.94 6.83 2.30
CA PHE A 45 3.28 6.05 3.50
C PHE A 45 3.68 4.63 3.13
N VAL A 46 4.87 4.21 3.57
CA VAL A 46 5.41 2.87 3.34
C VAL A 46 5.59 2.17 4.67
N LEU A 47 4.98 0.99 4.80
CA LEU A 47 5.15 0.12 5.95
C LEU A 47 6.02 -1.08 5.58
N GLU A 48 7.26 -1.10 6.05
CA GLU A 48 8.20 -2.19 5.82
C GLU A 48 7.95 -3.33 6.82
N LEU A 49 7.12 -4.30 6.44
CA LEU A 49 6.62 -5.35 7.33
C LEU A 49 7.74 -6.18 7.96
N ASN A 50 8.85 -6.39 7.26
CA ASN A 50 9.98 -7.17 7.79
C ASN A 50 10.86 -6.40 8.79
N THR A 51 10.47 -5.20 9.21
CA THR A 51 11.24 -4.33 10.12
C THR A 51 10.47 -3.97 11.40
N ILE A 52 9.24 -4.44 11.53
CA ILE A 52 8.36 -4.19 12.68
C ILE A 52 7.98 -5.52 13.32
N ASP A 53 7.79 -5.52 14.64
CA ASP A 53 7.55 -6.75 15.40
C ASP A 53 6.26 -7.47 14.99
N ASP A 54 5.21 -6.70 14.66
CA ASP A 54 3.89 -7.23 14.29
C ASP A 54 3.67 -7.34 12.78
N GLY A 55 4.76 -7.45 12.02
CA GLY A 55 4.74 -7.44 10.56
C GLY A 55 4.00 -8.62 9.92
N ASP A 56 4.11 -9.81 10.50
CA ASP A 56 3.45 -11.01 10.01
C ASP A 56 1.94 -10.98 10.31
N GLU A 57 1.54 -10.50 11.49
CA GLU A 57 0.14 -10.29 11.86
C GLU A 57 -0.53 -9.24 10.96
N ILE A 58 0.18 -8.16 10.64
CA ILE A 58 -0.28 -7.17 9.67
C ILE A 58 -0.40 -7.78 8.27
N GLN A 59 0.54 -8.64 7.87
CA GLN A 59 0.51 -9.30 6.57
C GLN A 59 -0.72 -10.23 6.43
N ASP A 60 -1.05 -10.96 7.49
CA ASP A 60 -2.22 -11.82 7.54
C ASP A 60 -3.52 -11.00 7.60
N ALA A 61 -3.53 -9.87 8.34
CA ALA A 61 -4.67 -8.94 8.33
C ALA A 61 -4.91 -8.33 6.94
N LEU A 62 -3.84 -7.99 6.20
CA LEU A 62 -3.94 -7.54 4.81
C LEU A 62 -4.56 -8.61 3.91
N GLN A 63 -4.18 -9.89 4.10
CA GLN A 63 -4.82 -11.00 3.37
C GLN A 63 -6.31 -11.10 3.67
N GLU A 64 -6.73 -10.91 4.91
CA GLU A 64 -8.14 -10.95 5.29
C GLU A 64 -8.93 -9.77 4.70
N ILE A 65 -8.35 -8.57 4.72
CA ILE A 65 -9.00 -7.35 4.21
C ILE A 65 -9.09 -7.34 2.68
N THR A 66 -8.05 -7.80 1.99
CA THR A 66 -7.93 -7.63 0.53
C THR A 66 -7.94 -8.91 -0.28
N GLY A 67 -7.82 -10.07 0.37
CA GLY A 67 -7.52 -11.35 -0.28
C GLY A 67 -6.06 -11.51 -0.71
N GLN A 68 -5.20 -10.49 -0.52
CA GLN A 68 -3.81 -10.50 -0.98
C GLN A 68 -2.82 -10.50 0.19
N ARG A 69 -2.12 -11.63 0.36
CA ARG A 69 -1.03 -11.76 1.33
C ARG A 69 0.31 -11.22 0.83
N THR A 70 0.48 -11.08 -0.48
CA THR A 70 1.77 -10.71 -1.09
C THR A 70 2.07 -9.22 -0.98
N VAL A 71 3.35 -8.87 -0.91
CA VAL A 71 3.83 -7.49 -1.03
C VAL A 71 4.36 -7.22 -2.45
N PRO A 72 4.24 -5.98 -2.97
CA PRO A 72 3.59 -4.84 -2.33
C PRO A 72 2.07 -5.01 -2.28
N ASN A 73 1.43 -4.48 -1.24
CA ASN A 73 -0.04 -4.35 -1.14
C ASN A 73 -0.37 -2.86 -1.02
N ILE A 74 -1.01 -2.31 -2.05
CA ILE A 74 -1.07 -0.87 -2.34
C ILE A 74 -2.51 -0.37 -2.20
N PHE A 75 -2.67 0.78 -1.54
CA PHE A 75 -3.93 1.48 -1.40
C PHE A 75 -3.81 2.96 -1.77
N ILE A 76 -4.84 3.50 -2.41
CA ILE A 76 -4.97 4.93 -2.73
C ILE A 76 -6.36 5.39 -2.28
N GLY A 77 -6.42 6.33 -1.33
CA GLY A 77 -7.68 6.84 -0.78
C GLY A 77 -8.54 5.78 -0.09
N GLY A 78 -7.90 4.77 0.51
CA GLY A 78 -8.58 3.61 1.08
C GLY A 78 -9.02 2.55 0.07
N GLU A 79 -8.90 2.80 -1.24
CA GLU A 79 -9.18 1.80 -2.28
C GLU A 79 -7.98 0.87 -2.47
N HIS A 80 -8.21 -0.45 -2.40
CA HIS A 80 -7.18 -1.46 -2.68
C HIS A 80 -6.85 -1.50 -4.18
N ILE A 81 -5.59 -1.28 -4.52
CA ILE A 81 -5.07 -1.30 -5.89
C ILE A 81 -4.52 -2.67 -6.26
N GLY A 82 -3.96 -3.41 -5.29
CA GLY A 82 -3.29 -4.69 -5.51
C GLY A 82 -1.77 -4.59 -5.40
N GLY A 83 -1.07 -5.32 -6.26
CA GLY A 83 0.39 -5.40 -6.30
C GLY A 83 1.04 -4.43 -7.29
N ASN A 84 2.34 -4.67 -7.54
CA ASN A 84 3.07 -3.86 -8.51
C ASN A 84 2.50 -4.02 -9.93
N SER A 85 2.12 -5.24 -10.33
CA SER A 85 1.53 -5.47 -11.65
C SER A 85 0.25 -4.66 -11.84
N ASP A 86 -0.65 -4.67 -10.86
CA ASP A 86 -1.90 -3.92 -10.90
C ASP A 86 -1.65 -2.40 -10.98
N LEU A 87 -0.68 -1.91 -10.20
CA LEU A 87 -0.25 -0.50 -10.25
C LEU A 87 0.24 -0.11 -11.65
N GLN A 88 1.10 -0.93 -12.27
CA GLN A 88 1.61 -0.64 -13.62
C GLN A 88 0.48 -0.72 -14.67
N SER A 89 -0.45 -1.68 -14.51
CA SER A 89 -1.59 -1.88 -15.41
C SER A 89 -2.62 -0.73 -15.36
N LEU A 90 -2.67 0.07 -14.30
CA LEU A 90 -3.50 1.29 -14.28
C LEU A 90 -3.05 2.30 -15.34
N GLY A 91 -1.75 2.34 -15.63
CA GLY A 91 -1.15 3.38 -16.47
C GLY A 91 -1.09 4.75 -15.79
N GLU A 92 -0.24 5.63 -16.32
CA GLU A 92 0.08 6.91 -15.70
C GLU A 92 -1.12 7.84 -15.56
N SER A 93 -1.98 7.93 -16.59
CA SER A 93 -3.14 8.83 -16.59
C SER A 93 -4.14 8.49 -15.49
N LYS A 94 -4.52 7.21 -15.38
CA LYS A 94 -5.50 6.74 -14.38
C LYS A 94 -4.92 6.79 -12.97
N LEU A 95 -3.62 6.49 -12.82
CA LEU A 95 -2.92 6.64 -11.54
C LEU A 95 -2.96 8.10 -11.08
N LYS A 96 -2.61 9.06 -11.94
CA LYS A 96 -2.69 10.50 -11.61
C LYS A 96 -4.11 10.96 -11.28
N GLU A 97 -5.12 10.45 -11.98
CA GLU A 97 -6.53 10.77 -11.68
C GLU A 97 -6.90 10.31 -10.25
N LYS A 98 -6.58 9.07 -9.89
CA LYS A 98 -6.82 8.54 -8.54
C LYS A 98 -6.10 9.36 -7.47
N LEU A 99 -4.83 9.70 -7.70
CA LEU A 99 -4.02 10.50 -6.78
C LEU A 99 -4.56 11.93 -6.59
N LYS A 100 -5.02 12.58 -7.67
CA LYS A 100 -5.67 13.91 -7.59
C LYS A 100 -6.97 13.86 -6.80
N LYS A 101 -7.79 12.82 -7.01
CA LYS A 101 -9.08 12.65 -6.32
C LYS A 101 -8.94 12.61 -4.80
N VAL A 102 -7.82 12.09 -4.31
CA VAL A 102 -7.50 12.00 -2.88
C VAL A 102 -6.65 13.17 -2.37
N GLY A 103 -6.28 14.10 -3.25
CA GLY A 103 -5.41 15.24 -2.94
C GLY A 103 -3.99 14.84 -2.55
N ALA A 104 -3.47 13.74 -3.10
CA ALA A 104 -2.08 13.31 -2.90
C ALA A 104 -1.10 14.00 -3.86
N ILE A 105 -1.62 14.61 -4.93
CA ILE A 105 -0.89 15.40 -5.95
C ILE A 105 -1.74 16.55 -6.46
#